data_AF-A0A194PHE5-F1
#
_entry.id   AF-A0A194PHE5-F1
#
_cell.length_a   1.000
_cell.length_b   1.000
_cell.length_c   1.000
_cell.angle_alpha   90.00
_cell.angle_beta   90.00
_cell.angle_gamma   90.00
#
_symmetry.space_group_name_H-M   'P 1'
#
loop_
_entity.id
_entity.type
_entity.pdbx_description
1 polymer ?
#
loop_
_entity_poly.entity_id
_entity_poly.type
_entity_poly.pdbx_seq_one_letter_code
_entity_poly.pdbx_strand_id
1 'polypeptide(L)'
;MSVVLLNKDFATSNDPDLKVYLTLKWKLITTWFNILTIPYIPICVYVDWRELKRKADRPVPPNLEKLKNIRDFYFTNLILPATLYADVLFWNLWNTDRKLLMPLSVDKYVSVWEQHSMHTASLVFVIFDLVLVPRQRPKTYKWGVILLSIYLTSYIFVCLTSLLKGEYVYPGLKSFTTFKFVVLTIHMFIGHMFYYTGQWIVIDLLWGQSKSVKKIA
;
A
#
# COMPACT_ATOMS: atom_id res chain seq x y z
N MET A 1 -2.85 -2.97 16.36
CA MET A 1 -2.04 -3.91 17.16
C MET A 1 -3.01 -4.87 17.83
N SER A 2 -2.78 -6.18 17.77
CA SER A 2 -3.74 -7.15 18.30
C SER A 2 -3.97 -6.97 19.80
N VAL A 3 -5.21 -7.13 20.26
CA VAL A 3 -5.54 -7.12 21.70
C VAL A 3 -4.78 -8.23 22.43
N VAL A 4 -4.55 -9.36 21.77
CA VAL A 4 -3.75 -10.47 22.31
C VAL A 4 -2.28 -10.07 22.47
N LEU A 5 -1.75 -9.31 21.51
CA LEU A 5 -0.37 -8.82 21.53
C LEU A 5 -0.16 -7.68 22.54
N LEU A 6 -1.20 -6.90 22.86
CA LEU A 6 -1.12 -5.86 23.90
C LEU A 6 -0.93 -6.44 25.31
N ASN A 7 -1.45 -7.64 25.56
CA ASN A 7 -1.38 -8.32 26.85
C ASN A 7 -0.15 -9.23 27.02
N LYS A 8 0.71 -9.33 25.99
CA LYS A 8 1.94 -10.12 26.06
C LYS A 8 3.15 -9.22 26.27
N ASP A 9 3.94 -9.51 27.30
CA ASP A 9 5.25 -8.90 27.48
C ASP A 9 6.25 -9.51 26.48
N PHE A 10 6.64 -8.69 25.50
CA PHE A 10 7.59 -9.07 24.46
C PHE A 10 9.01 -9.28 24.97
N ALA A 11 9.37 -8.65 26.10
CA ALA A 11 10.72 -8.73 26.67
C ALA A 11 10.94 -10.06 27.42
N THR A 12 9.88 -10.63 27.99
CA THR A 12 9.96 -11.83 28.83
C THR A 12 9.39 -13.09 28.16
N SER A 13 8.75 -12.97 26.99
CA SER A 13 8.18 -14.09 26.25
C SER A 13 9.24 -15.07 25.70
N ASN A 14 9.19 -16.32 26.15
CA ASN A 14 9.98 -17.44 25.63
C ASN A 14 9.38 -18.11 24.37
N ASP A 15 8.27 -17.60 23.84
CA ASP A 15 7.61 -18.21 22.68
C ASP A 15 8.43 -17.98 21.38
N PRO A 16 8.94 -19.05 20.74
CA PRO A 16 9.76 -18.93 19.54
C PRO A 16 8.97 -18.39 18.34
N ASP A 17 7.68 -18.70 18.22
CA ASP A 17 6.83 -18.22 17.12
C ASP A 17 6.61 -16.71 17.22
N LEU A 18 6.49 -16.19 18.45
CA LEU A 18 6.38 -14.76 18.69
C LEU A 18 7.66 -14.01 18.28
N LYS A 19 8.84 -14.57 18.58
CA LYS A 19 10.13 -13.96 18.21
C LYS A 19 10.30 -13.91 16.69
N VAL A 20 9.93 -14.98 15.98
CA VAL A 20 9.95 -15.01 14.51
C VAL A 20 9.00 -13.96 13.94
N TYR A 21 7.77 -13.89 14.45
CA TYR A 21 6.79 -12.89 14.03
C TYR A 21 7.30 -11.44 14.24
N LEU A 22 7.92 -11.14 15.38
CA LEU A 22 8.46 -9.81 15.68
C LEU A 22 9.60 -9.39 14.75
N THR A 23 10.43 -10.32 14.30
CA THR A 23 11.49 -10.06 13.32
C THR A 23 10.95 -9.87 11.92
N LEU A 24 9.93 -10.66 11.54
CA LEU A 24 9.37 -10.64 10.19
C LEU A 24 8.37 -9.50 9.95
N LYS A 25 7.69 -8.99 10.98
CA LYS A 25 6.61 -7.99 10.82
C LYS A 25 7.03 -6.75 10.01
N TRP A 26 8.28 -6.30 10.15
CA TRP A 26 8.80 -5.13 9.43
C TRP A 26 9.12 -5.41 7.95
N LYS A 27 9.18 -6.67 7.56
CA LYS A 27 9.45 -7.14 6.19
C LYS A 27 8.18 -7.47 5.41
N LEU A 28 7.03 -7.54 6.09
CA LEU A 28 5.74 -7.73 5.44
C LEU A 28 5.42 -6.52 4.55
N ILE A 29 4.95 -6.77 3.34
CA ILE A 29 4.59 -5.69 2.39
C ILE A 29 3.50 -4.78 2.96
N THR A 30 2.61 -5.34 3.78
CA THR A 30 1.59 -4.63 4.54
C THR A 30 2.17 -3.50 5.38
N THR A 31 3.29 -3.76 6.05
CA THR A 31 3.97 -2.76 6.86
C THR A 31 4.54 -1.65 6.00
N TRP A 32 5.04 -1.98 4.81
CA TRP A 32 5.63 -1.01 3.90
C TRP A 32 4.62 0.00 3.40
N PHE A 33 3.49 -0.44 2.82
CA PHE A 33 2.48 0.52 2.36
C PHE A 33 1.78 1.26 3.51
N ASN A 34 1.69 0.64 4.71
CA ASN A 34 1.18 1.34 5.90
C ASN A 34 2.14 2.45 6.36
N ILE A 35 3.46 2.22 6.31
CA ILE A 35 4.45 3.28 6.58
C ILE A 35 4.29 4.44 5.58
N LEU A 36 3.99 4.15 4.31
CA LEU A 36 3.66 5.19 3.33
C LEU A 36 2.35 5.91 3.72
N THR A 37 1.35 5.20 4.19
CA THR A 37 0.03 5.77 4.51
C THR A 37 0.06 6.68 5.75
N ILE A 38 0.95 6.43 6.72
CA ILE A 38 1.08 7.23 7.95
C ILE A 38 1.26 8.73 7.70
N PRO A 39 2.25 9.21 6.93
CA PRO A 39 2.40 10.64 6.64
C PRO A 39 1.33 11.17 5.69
N TYR A 40 0.71 10.30 4.89
CA TYR A 40 -0.32 10.68 3.91
C TYR A 40 -1.61 11.15 4.57
N ILE A 41 -2.08 10.46 5.63
CA ILE A 41 -3.33 10.81 6.31
C ILE A 41 -3.31 12.24 6.89
N PRO A 42 -2.28 12.67 7.66
CA PRO A 42 -2.19 14.05 8.15
C PRO A 42 -2.17 15.08 7.02
N ILE A 43 -1.51 14.77 5.89
CA ILE A 43 -1.51 15.65 4.72
C ILE A 43 -2.93 15.80 4.17
N CYS A 44 -3.69 14.70 4.03
CA CYS A 44 -5.08 14.75 3.56
C CYS A 44 -5.95 15.57 4.50
N VAL A 45 -5.93 15.26 5.80
CA VAL A 45 -6.70 15.98 6.83
C VAL A 45 -6.39 17.47 6.80
N TYR A 46 -5.11 17.84 6.70
CA TYR A 46 -4.72 19.24 6.64
C TYR A 46 -5.20 19.92 5.36
N VAL A 47 -5.01 19.29 4.20
CA VAL A 47 -5.45 19.82 2.90
C VAL A 47 -6.97 20.05 2.91
N ASP A 48 -7.74 19.05 3.35
CA ASP A 48 -9.20 19.11 3.34
C ASP A 48 -9.71 20.13 4.36
N TRP A 49 -9.11 20.22 5.54
CA TRP A 49 -9.42 21.26 6.54
C TRP A 49 -9.17 22.68 5.99
N ARG A 50 -8.08 22.87 5.25
CA ARG A 50 -7.74 24.16 4.63
C ARG A 50 -8.68 24.52 3.49
N GLU A 51 -9.12 23.54 2.69
CA GLU A 51 -10.12 23.74 1.63
C GLU A 51 -11.51 24.03 2.21
N LEU A 52 -11.93 23.35 3.30
CA LEU A 52 -13.21 23.61 3.97
C LEU A 52 -13.30 25.03 4.55
N LYS A 53 -12.19 25.56 5.08
CA LYS A 53 -12.13 26.94 5.60
C LYS A 53 -12.01 27.99 4.50
N ARG A 54 -11.75 27.59 3.25
CA ARG A 54 -11.53 28.52 2.15
C ARG A 54 -12.88 28.95 1.57
N LYS A 55 -13.04 30.26 1.33
CA LYS A 55 -14.16 30.76 0.52
C LYS A 55 -13.89 30.44 -0.96
N ALA A 56 -14.91 29.96 -1.66
CA ALA A 56 -14.78 29.44 -3.03
C ALA A 56 -14.25 30.48 -4.04
N ASP A 57 -14.52 31.76 -3.79
CA ASP A 57 -14.10 32.93 -4.58
C ASP A 57 -12.61 33.27 -4.50
N ARG A 58 -11.89 32.76 -3.48
CA ARG A 58 -10.47 33.06 -3.28
C ARG A 58 -9.56 32.06 -4.01
N PRO A 59 -8.46 32.52 -4.63
CA PRO A 59 -7.50 31.61 -5.24
C PRO A 59 -6.88 30.66 -4.19
N VAL A 60 -6.51 29.46 -4.63
CA VAL A 60 -5.84 28.47 -3.77
C VAL A 60 -4.44 29.00 -3.41
N PRO A 61 -4.05 29.05 -2.12
CA PRO A 61 -2.72 29.49 -1.74
C PRO A 61 -1.63 28.57 -2.32
N PRO A 62 -0.48 29.11 -2.77
CA PRO A 62 0.59 28.31 -3.40
C PRO A 62 1.08 27.14 -2.54
N ASN A 63 1.17 27.34 -1.22
CA ASN A 63 1.58 26.27 -0.29
C ASN A 63 0.56 25.13 -0.21
N LEU A 64 -0.74 25.45 -0.29
CA LEU A 64 -1.82 24.46 -0.28
C LEU A 64 -1.84 23.68 -1.60
N GLU A 65 -1.66 24.38 -2.73
CA GLU A 65 -1.55 23.73 -4.04
C GLU A 65 -0.35 22.78 -4.12
N LYS A 66 0.82 23.21 -3.62
CA LYS A 66 2.00 22.34 -3.53
C LYS A 66 1.72 21.09 -2.70
N LEU A 67 1.02 21.23 -1.58
CA LEU A 67 0.70 20.09 -0.71
C LEU A 67 -0.32 19.14 -1.35
N LYS A 68 -1.30 19.66 -2.08
CA LYS A 68 -2.23 18.85 -2.91
C LYS A 68 -1.47 18.06 -3.97
N ASN A 69 -0.54 18.70 -4.66
CA ASN A 69 0.30 18.04 -5.65
C ASN A 69 1.18 16.94 -5.03
N ILE A 70 1.76 17.18 -3.85
CA ILE A 70 2.53 16.15 -3.11
C ILE A 70 1.63 14.98 -2.71
N ARG A 71 0.46 15.27 -2.13
CA ARG A 71 -0.55 14.27 -1.75
C ARG A 71 -0.92 13.40 -2.95
N ASP A 72 -1.31 14.02 -4.06
CA ASP A 72 -1.78 13.32 -5.25
C ASP A 72 -0.66 12.52 -5.93
N PHE A 73 0.54 13.09 -6.00
CA PHE A 73 1.73 12.40 -6.51
C PHE A 73 2.04 11.16 -5.66
N TYR A 74 2.05 11.30 -4.34
CA TYR A 74 2.41 10.19 -3.46
C TYR A 74 1.35 9.08 -3.46
N PHE A 75 0.07 9.46 -3.46
CA PHE A 75 -1.04 8.52 -3.55
C PHE A 75 -1.01 7.70 -4.84
N THR A 76 -0.98 8.39 -5.99
CA THR A 76 -1.12 7.75 -7.31
C THR A 76 0.11 6.94 -7.70
N ASN A 77 1.31 7.32 -7.25
CA ASN A 77 2.55 6.65 -7.65
C ASN A 77 3.04 5.58 -6.67
N LEU A 78 2.57 5.58 -5.41
CA LEU A 78 3.02 4.62 -4.41
C LEU A 78 1.87 3.95 -3.65
N ILE A 79 1.07 4.73 -2.89
CA ILE A 79 0.10 4.16 -1.95
C ILE A 79 -0.93 3.29 -2.68
N LEU A 80 -1.56 3.83 -3.72
CA LEU A 80 -2.61 3.11 -4.46
C LEU A 80 -2.08 1.82 -5.11
N PRO A 81 -1.05 1.83 -5.98
CA PRO A 81 -0.59 0.60 -6.63
C PRO A 81 -0.03 -0.42 -5.63
N ALA A 82 0.67 0.02 -4.57
CA ALA A 82 1.21 -0.89 -3.56
C ALA A 82 0.10 -1.56 -2.74
N THR A 83 -0.88 -0.78 -2.28
CA THR A 83 -1.98 -1.28 -1.44
C THR A 83 -2.88 -2.22 -2.24
N LEU A 84 -3.32 -1.80 -3.44
CA LEU A 84 -4.17 -2.64 -4.30
C LEU A 84 -3.49 -3.97 -4.65
N TYR A 85 -2.22 -3.93 -5.06
CA TYR A 85 -1.50 -5.16 -5.35
C TYR A 85 -1.37 -6.06 -4.14
N ALA A 86 -0.87 -5.52 -3.02
CA ALA A 86 -0.59 -6.29 -1.82
C ALA A 86 -1.85 -6.94 -1.24
N ASP A 87 -2.93 -6.17 -1.11
CA ASP A 87 -4.15 -6.65 -0.47
C ASP A 87 -4.97 -7.57 -1.37
N VAL A 88 -5.03 -7.31 -2.68
CA VAL A 88 -5.68 -8.25 -3.61
C VAL A 88 -4.90 -9.57 -3.66
N LEU A 89 -3.56 -9.52 -3.71
CA LEU A 89 -2.74 -10.72 -3.64
C LEU A 89 -2.93 -11.45 -2.30
N PHE A 90 -2.99 -10.70 -1.19
CA PHE A 90 -3.25 -11.27 0.13
C PHE A 90 -4.57 -12.04 0.14
N TRP A 91 -5.68 -11.44 -0.29
CA TRP A 91 -6.98 -12.12 -0.26
C TRP A 91 -7.05 -13.32 -1.21
N ASN A 92 -6.42 -13.23 -2.39
CA ASN A 92 -6.30 -14.37 -3.30
C ASN A 92 -5.56 -15.55 -2.64
N LEU A 93 -4.40 -15.28 -2.02
CA LEU A 93 -3.62 -16.30 -1.33
C LEU A 93 -4.32 -16.80 -0.07
N TRP A 94 -4.98 -15.91 0.68
CA TRP A 94 -5.72 -16.26 1.89
C TRP A 94 -6.87 -17.22 1.59
N ASN A 95 -7.61 -16.98 0.51
CA ASN A 95 -8.72 -17.85 0.12
C ASN A 95 -8.26 -19.15 -0.57
N THR A 96 -7.06 -19.17 -1.16
CA THR A 96 -6.51 -20.36 -1.83
C THR A 96 -5.75 -21.27 -0.85
N ASP A 97 -4.72 -20.74 -0.20
CA ASP A 97 -3.95 -21.43 0.85
C ASP A 97 -3.23 -20.42 1.77
N ARG A 98 -3.83 -20.21 2.96
CA ARG A 98 -3.30 -19.30 4.00
C ARG A 98 -1.89 -19.66 4.47
N LYS A 99 -1.47 -20.93 4.36
CA LYS A 99 -0.14 -21.38 4.78
C LYS A 99 0.97 -20.74 3.95
N LEU A 100 0.66 -20.25 2.75
CA LEU A 100 1.60 -19.52 1.92
C LEU A 100 1.97 -18.17 2.52
N LEU A 101 1.02 -17.53 3.24
CA LEU A 101 1.17 -16.20 3.83
C LEU A 101 1.80 -16.26 5.22
N MET A 102 1.33 -17.17 6.07
CA MET A 102 1.81 -17.28 7.45
C MET A 102 1.64 -18.70 8.02
N PRO A 103 2.47 -19.10 9.01
CA PRO A 103 2.23 -20.31 9.78
C PRO A 103 0.89 -20.23 10.51
N LEU A 104 0.18 -21.36 10.65
CA LEU A 104 -1.10 -21.41 11.38
C LEU A 104 -0.96 -21.03 12.86
N SER A 105 0.25 -21.08 13.43
CA SER A 105 0.50 -20.59 14.78
C SER A 105 0.34 -19.07 14.92
N VAL A 106 0.41 -18.32 13.81
CA VAL A 106 0.17 -16.87 13.80
C VAL A 106 -1.29 -16.53 14.11
N ASP A 107 -2.24 -17.42 13.85
CA ASP A 107 -3.66 -17.20 14.18
C ASP A 107 -3.89 -17.02 15.70
N LYS A 108 -2.93 -17.47 16.54
CA LYS A 108 -2.93 -17.24 18.00
C LYS A 108 -2.63 -15.79 18.37
N TYR A 109 -2.02 -15.03 17.47
CA TYR A 109 -1.51 -13.68 17.69
C TYR A 109 -2.22 -12.64 16.84
N VAL A 110 -2.66 -13.04 15.64
CA VAL A 110 -3.32 -12.19 14.68
C VAL A 110 -4.67 -12.82 14.33
N SER A 111 -5.74 -12.22 14.84
CA SER A 111 -7.10 -12.70 14.59
C SER A 111 -7.56 -12.35 13.16
N VAL A 112 -8.61 -13.02 12.69
CA VAL A 112 -9.22 -12.75 11.38
C VAL A 112 -9.67 -11.29 11.24
N TRP A 113 -10.17 -10.67 12.31
CA TRP A 113 -10.55 -9.26 12.32
C TRP A 113 -9.36 -8.33 12.09
N GLU A 114 -8.19 -8.68 12.60
CA GLU A 114 -6.97 -7.91 12.37
C GLU A 114 -6.48 -8.05 10.94
N GLN A 115 -6.66 -9.23 10.33
CA GLN A 115 -6.39 -9.40 8.90
C GLN A 115 -7.31 -8.50 8.06
N HIS A 116 -8.62 -8.47 8.36
CA HIS A 116 -9.54 -7.54 7.69
C HIS A 116 -9.18 -6.07 7.94
N SER A 117 -8.75 -5.71 9.15
CA SER A 117 -8.30 -4.36 9.45
C SER A 117 -7.05 -3.97 8.67
N MET A 118 -6.16 -4.91 8.39
CA MET A 118 -4.91 -4.64 7.66
C MET A 118 -5.05 -4.68 6.15
N HIS A 119 -6.04 -5.42 5.62
CA HIS A 119 -6.14 -5.72 4.19
C HIS A 119 -7.48 -5.36 3.54
N THR A 120 -8.59 -5.35 4.27
CA THR A 120 -9.88 -4.87 3.72
C THR A 120 -10.05 -3.39 3.96
N ALA A 121 -9.74 -2.90 5.17
CA ALA A 121 -9.89 -1.49 5.49
C ALA A 121 -8.94 -0.60 4.67
N SER A 122 -7.72 -1.06 4.43
CA SER A 122 -6.74 -0.43 3.54
C SER A 122 -7.23 -0.37 2.08
N LEU A 123 -7.76 -1.48 1.55
CA LEU A 123 -8.39 -1.51 0.22
C LEU A 123 -9.54 -0.50 0.10
N VAL A 124 -10.47 -0.53 1.07
CA VAL A 124 -11.60 0.39 1.10
C VAL A 124 -11.10 1.83 1.15
N PHE A 125 -10.11 2.13 2.01
CA PHE A 125 -9.53 3.46 2.12
C PHE A 125 -8.97 3.96 0.78
N VAL A 126 -8.11 3.18 0.11
CA VAL A 126 -7.52 3.63 -1.16
C VAL A 126 -8.53 3.70 -2.29
N ILE A 127 -9.56 2.86 -2.32
CA ILE A 127 -10.63 2.94 -3.32
C ILE A 127 -11.48 4.19 -3.09
N PHE A 128 -11.88 4.45 -1.85
CA PHE A 128 -12.67 5.64 -1.51
C PHE A 128 -11.87 6.91 -1.83
N ASP A 129 -10.60 6.96 -1.47
CA ASP A 129 -9.74 8.09 -1.78
C ASP A 129 -9.60 8.29 -3.31
N LEU A 130 -9.39 7.22 -4.07
CA LEU A 130 -9.33 7.27 -5.55
C LEU A 130 -10.61 7.85 -6.16
N VAL A 131 -11.77 7.46 -5.63
CA VAL A 131 -13.09 7.84 -6.16
C VAL A 131 -13.50 9.25 -5.72
N LEU A 132 -13.26 9.61 -4.47
CA LEU A 132 -13.80 10.83 -3.85
C LEU A 132 -12.90 12.05 -4.03
N VAL A 133 -11.59 11.86 -4.18
CA VAL A 133 -10.64 12.98 -4.32
C VAL A 133 -10.40 13.27 -5.80
N PRO A 134 -10.73 14.49 -6.28
CA PRO A 134 -10.52 14.87 -7.67
C PRO A 134 -9.03 14.87 -8.02
N ARG A 135 -8.66 14.08 -9.03
CA ARG A 135 -7.29 13.99 -9.54
C ARG A 135 -7.26 14.10 -11.06
N GLN A 136 -6.06 14.26 -11.60
CA GLN A 136 -5.83 14.27 -13.04
C GLN A 136 -4.55 13.52 -13.37
N ARG A 137 -4.49 12.99 -14.60
CA ARG A 137 -3.27 12.39 -15.13
C ARG A 137 -2.08 13.35 -15.01
N PRO A 138 -0.89 12.84 -14.66
CA PRO A 138 0.31 13.65 -14.63
C PRO A 138 0.70 14.04 -16.06
N LYS A 139 1.37 15.19 -16.21
CA LYS A 139 1.95 15.59 -17.50
C LYS A 139 3.06 14.64 -17.96
N THR A 140 3.72 13.98 -17.00
CA THR A 140 4.79 13.02 -17.24
C THR A 140 4.71 11.87 -16.25
N TYR A 141 4.88 10.64 -16.73
CA TYR A 141 4.91 9.43 -15.90
C TYR A 141 6.32 9.11 -15.39
N LYS A 142 7.36 9.77 -15.92
CA LYS A 142 8.77 9.43 -15.66
C LYS A 142 9.09 9.34 -14.17
N TRP A 143 8.75 10.37 -13.41
CA TRP A 143 9.06 10.43 -11.97
C TRP A 143 8.26 9.42 -11.15
N GLY A 144 7.03 9.16 -11.57
CA GLY A 144 6.17 8.15 -10.96
C GLY A 144 6.72 6.74 -11.11
N VAL A 145 7.07 6.37 -12.34
CA VAL A 145 7.65 5.06 -12.66
C VAL A 145 9.00 4.86 -11.97
N ILE A 146 9.87 5.89 -11.93
CA ILE A 146 11.14 5.83 -11.21
C ILE A 146 10.90 5.54 -9.72
N LEU A 147 10.00 6.30 -9.09
CA LEU A 147 9.69 6.16 -7.66
C LEU A 147 9.11 4.77 -7.34
N LEU A 148 8.16 4.29 -8.14
CA LEU A 148 7.58 2.97 -7.98
C LEU A 148 8.64 1.87 -8.19
N SER A 149 9.53 2.02 -9.16
CA SER A 149 10.61 1.05 -9.42
C SER A 149 11.61 0.98 -8.26
N ILE A 150 11.93 2.12 -7.63
CA ILE A 150 12.76 2.16 -6.43
C ILE A 150 12.07 1.39 -5.30
N TYR A 151 10.79 1.68 -5.03
CA TYR A 151 10.01 0.99 -4.00
C TYR A 151 10.02 -0.54 -4.20
N LEU A 152 9.73 -1.00 -5.42
CA LEU A 152 9.70 -2.43 -5.75
C LEU A 152 11.07 -3.09 -5.58
N THR A 153 12.12 -2.46 -6.11
CA THR A 153 13.48 -2.97 -6.03
C THR A 153 13.95 -3.05 -4.57
N SER A 154 13.65 -2.04 -3.76
CA SER A 154 13.94 -2.05 -2.32
C SER A 154 13.20 -3.19 -1.60
N TYR A 155 11.94 -3.45 -1.92
CA TYR A 155 11.20 -4.55 -1.32
C TYR A 155 11.74 -5.92 -1.73
N ILE A 156 12.07 -6.09 -3.01
CA ILE A 156 12.71 -7.32 -3.52
C ILE A 156 14.05 -7.54 -2.81
N PHE A 157 14.85 -6.49 -2.63
CA PHE A 157 16.11 -6.57 -1.89
C PHE A 157 15.90 -7.05 -0.44
N VAL A 158 14.86 -6.57 0.25
CA VAL A 158 14.50 -7.08 1.58
C VAL A 158 14.09 -8.56 1.53
N CYS A 159 13.31 -8.97 0.53
CA CYS A 159 12.97 -10.39 0.36
C CYS A 159 14.22 -11.25 0.13
N LEU A 160 15.11 -10.84 -0.78
CA LEU A 160 16.35 -11.57 -1.09
C LEU A 160 17.28 -11.69 0.12
N THR A 161 17.52 -10.58 0.82
CA THR A 161 18.37 -10.59 2.03
C THR A 161 17.77 -11.43 3.15
N SER A 162 16.43 -11.45 3.28
CA SER A 162 15.74 -12.31 4.24
C SER A 162 15.91 -13.79 3.88
N LEU A 163 15.81 -14.16 2.61
CA LEU A 163 16.04 -15.53 2.13
C LEU A 163 17.47 -16.01 2.40
N LEU A 164 18.47 -15.15 2.13
CA LEU A 164 19.88 -15.47 2.38
C LEU A 164 20.16 -15.75 3.87
N LYS A 165 19.36 -15.18 4.77
CA LYS A 165 19.42 -15.42 6.22
C LYS A 165 18.60 -16.62 6.67
N GLY A 166 17.90 -17.30 5.77
CA GLY A 166 16.96 -18.37 6.10
C GLY A 166 15.66 -17.87 6.74
N GLU A 167 15.40 -16.56 6.69
CA GLU A 167 14.21 -15.91 7.24
C GLU A 167 13.19 -15.71 6.12
N TYR A 168 12.19 -16.59 6.02
CA TYR A 168 11.18 -16.48 4.97
C TYR A 168 10.11 -15.47 5.36
N VAL A 169 10.05 -14.33 4.66
CA VAL A 169 9.03 -13.28 4.88
C VAL A 169 7.62 -13.88 4.81
N TYR A 170 7.41 -14.79 3.86
CA TYR A 170 6.21 -15.61 3.74
C TYR A 170 6.63 -17.08 3.67
N PRO A 171 6.00 -18.02 4.42
CA PRO A 171 6.39 -19.42 4.42
C PRO A 171 6.35 -20.08 3.04
N GLY A 172 5.45 -19.63 2.14
CA GLY A 172 5.37 -20.13 0.77
C GLY A 172 6.69 -20.00 0.00
N LEU A 173 7.48 -18.96 0.30
CA LEU A 173 8.78 -18.70 -0.35
C LEU A 173 9.82 -19.79 -0.06
N LYS A 174 9.66 -20.59 1.01
CA LYS A 174 10.55 -21.71 1.31
C LYS A 174 10.55 -22.77 0.21
N SER A 175 9.42 -22.94 -0.47
CA SER A 175 9.25 -23.92 -1.55
C SER A 175 9.64 -23.40 -2.93
N PHE A 176 10.12 -22.15 -3.01
CA PHE A 176 10.38 -21.50 -4.28
C PHE A 176 11.77 -21.84 -4.79
N THR A 177 11.83 -22.32 -6.04
CA THR A 177 13.08 -22.37 -6.80
C THR A 177 13.44 -20.96 -7.30
N THR A 178 14.68 -20.78 -7.76
CA THR A 178 15.11 -19.53 -8.42
C THR A 178 14.14 -19.09 -9.52
N PHE A 179 13.65 -20.05 -10.31
CA PHE A 179 12.65 -19.79 -11.35
C PHE A 179 11.35 -19.20 -10.79
N LYS A 180 10.76 -19.82 -9.75
CA LYS A 180 9.54 -19.29 -9.10
C LYS A 180 9.76 -17.90 -8.51
N PHE A 181 10.96 -17.60 -8.02
CA PHE A 181 11.34 -16.28 -7.53
C PHE A 181 11.40 -15.22 -8.63
N VAL A 182 11.96 -15.56 -9.79
CA VAL A 182 11.98 -14.68 -10.96
C VAL A 182 10.54 -14.42 -11.44
N VAL A 183 9.72 -15.45 -11.53
CA VAL A 183 8.30 -15.32 -11.90
C VAL A 183 7.54 -14.44 -10.91
N LEU A 184 7.74 -14.62 -9.60
CA LEU A 184 7.12 -13.78 -8.58
C LEU A 184 7.55 -12.31 -8.71
N THR A 185 8.83 -12.06 -8.97
CA THR A 185 9.36 -10.71 -9.19
C THR A 185 8.69 -10.06 -10.41
N ILE A 186 8.61 -10.78 -11.53
CA ILE A 186 7.94 -10.29 -12.75
C ILE A 186 6.46 -10.02 -12.48
N HIS A 187 5.77 -10.94 -11.81
CA HIS A 187 4.37 -10.78 -11.42
C HIS A 187 4.16 -9.53 -10.55
N MET A 188 5.07 -9.27 -9.61
CA MET A 188 5.03 -8.08 -8.77
C MET A 188 5.16 -6.80 -9.59
N PHE A 189 6.12 -6.71 -10.51
CA PHE A 189 6.26 -5.54 -11.38
C PHE A 189 5.03 -5.34 -12.28
N ILE A 190 4.56 -6.41 -12.94
CA ILE A 190 3.39 -6.34 -13.82
C ILE A 190 2.14 -5.93 -13.03
N GLY A 191 1.91 -6.52 -11.86
CA GLY A 191 0.75 -6.23 -11.02
C GLY A 191 0.74 -4.77 -10.53
N HIS A 192 1.87 -4.25 -10.06
CA HIS A 192 1.95 -2.84 -9.67
C HIS A 192 1.76 -1.91 -10.87
N MET A 193 2.32 -2.24 -12.04
CA MET A 193 2.11 -1.44 -13.25
C MET A 193 0.66 -1.49 -13.74
N PHE A 194 -0.01 -2.63 -13.58
CA PHE A 194 -1.44 -2.78 -13.88
C PHE A 194 -2.28 -1.82 -13.03
N TYR A 195 -2.11 -1.81 -11.71
CA TYR A 195 -2.84 -0.86 -10.85
C TYR A 195 -2.39 0.59 -11.06
N TYR A 196 -1.10 0.82 -11.29
CA TYR A 196 -0.55 2.14 -11.56
C TYR A 196 -1.15 2.77 -12.83
N THR A 197 -1.33 1.99 -13.89
CA THR A 197 -1.89 2.48 -15.16
C THR A 197 -3.41 2.46 -15.16
N GLY A 198 -4.02 1.42 -14.59
CA GLY A 198 -5.48 1.24 -14.54
C GLY A 198 -6.21 2.33 -13.77
N GLN A 199 -5.59 2.91 -12.73
CA GLN A 199 -6.20 3.99 -11.94
C GLN A 199 -6.61 5.20 -12.80
N TRP A 200 -5.88 5.48 -13.90
CA TRP A 200 -6.13 6.65 -14.73
C TRP A 200 -7.42 6.52 -15.52
N ILE A 201 -7.85 5.30 -15.83
CA ILE A 201 -9.16 5.04 -16.44
C ILE A 201 -10.26 5.47 -15.47
N VAL A 202 -10.16 5.05 -14.21
CA VAL A 202 -11.12 5.43 -13.15
C VAL A 202 -11.13 6.94 -12.94
N ILE A 203 -9.96 7.57 -12.83
CA ILE A 203 -9.83 9.02 -12.63
C ILE A 203 -10.47 9.79 -13.79
N ASP A 204 -10.22 9.39 -15.04
CA ASP A 204 -10.77 10.10 -16.19
C ASP A 204 -12.28 9.92 -16.32
N LEU A 205 -12.80 8.73 -15.98
CA LEU A 205 -14.25 8.48 -15.98
C LEU A 205 -14.98 9.36 -14.96
N LEU A 206 -14.39 9.53 -13.77
CA LEU A 206 -15.00 10.31 -12.68
C LEU A 206 -14.78 11.82 -12.84
N TRP A 207 -13.57 12.23 -13.24
CA TRP A 207 -13.13 13.63 -13.16
C TRP A 207 -12.77 14.27 -14.51
N GLY A 208 -12.75 13.50 -15.60
CA GLY A 208 -12.38 13.98 -16.93
C GLY A 208 -13.38 14.99 -17.53
N GLN A 209 -14.67 14.88 -17.20
CA GLN A 209 -15.71 15.75 -17.75
C GLN A 209 -15.68 17.19 -17.22
N SER A 210 -15.10 17.41 -16.04
CA SER A 210 -14.91 18.74 -15.44
C SER A 210 -14.09 19.70 -16.33
N LYS A 211 -13.31 19.15 -17.28
CA LYS A 211 -12.53 19.91 -18.26
C LYS A 211 -13.33 20.40 -19.48
N SER A 212 -14.44 19.75 -19.84
CA SER A 212 -15.23 20.16 -21.02
C SER A 212 -16.04 21.43 -20.75
N VAL A 213 -16.61 21.56 -19.55
CA VAL A 213 -17.43 22.70 -19.14
C VAL A 213 -16.60 23.98 -18.99
N LYS A 214 -15.36 23.90 -18.52
CA LYS A 214 -14.44 25.05 -18.41
C LYS A 214 -13.85 25.54 -19.74
N LYS A 215 -13.96 24.77 -20.82
CA LYS A 215 -13.44 25.16 -22.15
C LYS A 215 -14.47 25.91 -23.00
N ILE A 216 -15.73 25.90 -22.58
CA ILE A 216 -16.86 26.48 -23.31
C ILE A 216 -17.34 27.80 -22.66
N ALA A 217 -16.85 28.10 -21.45
CA ALA A 217 -17.15 29.32 -20.71
C ALA A 217 -16.05 30.38 -20.84
#